data_AF-A0A8T7J0G7-F1
#
_entry.id   AF-A0A8T7J0G7-F1
#
_cell.length_a   1.000
_cell.length_b   1.000
_cell.length_c   1.000
_cell.angle_alpha   90.00
_cell.angle_beta   90.00
_cell.angle_gamma   90.00
#
_symmetry.space_group_name_H-M   'P 1'
#
loop_
_entity.id
_entity.type
_entity.pdbx_description
1 polymer ?
#
loop_
_entity_poly.entity_id
_entity_poly.type
_entity_poly.pdbx_seq_one_letter_code
_entity_poly.pdbx_strand_id
1 'polypeptide(L)'
;MLNQMVKWTVIIGLWRKYKRHVSATLLCLIALILITLFHQDFIEFNDKSQTPYLALSYVIKWVSYLICIILYWLAIAKINRAAKFDSTLHSMMKSKKTQPATNTSINEGQKLEAPKRDPFAHLRNKKTLRSKADFIIESDKNN
;
A
#
# COMPACT_ATOMS: atom_id res chain seq x y z
N MET A 1 36.03 -10.06 -13.04
CA MET A 1 35.62 -8.92 -12.18
C MET A 1 34.18 -8.46 -12.45
N LEU A 2 33.77 -8.27 -13.73
CA LEU A 2 32.38 -7.91 -14.09
C LEU A 2 31.32 -8.88 -13.52
N ASN A 3 31.59 -10.20 -13.58
CA ASN A 3 30.71 -11.24 -13.03
C ASN A 3 30.48 -11.09 -11.50
N GLN A 4 31.49 -10.63 -10.75
CA GLN A 4 31.33 -10.37 -9.31
C GLN A 4 30.51 -9.10 -9.06
N MET A 5 30.75 -8.03 -9.81
CA MET A 5 29.99 -6.79 -9.67
C MET A 5 28.51 -6.97 -10.03
N VAL A 6 28.20 -7.76 -11.06
CA VAL A 6 26.81 -8.11 -11.44
C VAL A 6 26.12 -8.90 -10.33
N LYS A 7 26.79 -9.90 -9.72
CA LYS A 7 26.24 -10.64 -8.57
C LYS A 7 25.90 -9.71 -7.41
N TRP A 8 26.81 -8.81 -7.05
CA TRP A 8 26.60 -7.87 -5.96
C TRP A 8 25.49 -6.85 -6.25
N THR A 9 25.38 -6.34 -7.49
CA THR A 9 24.29 -5.42 -7.87
C THR A 9 22.94 -6.11 -7.89
N VAL A 10 22.85 -7.35 -8.37
CA VAL A 10 21.62 -8.14 -8.31
C VAL A 10 21.24 -8.41 -6.85
N ILE A 11 22.18 -8.81 -5.99
CA ILE A 11 21.95 -9.03 -4.55
C ILE A 11 21.47 -7.74 -3.87
N ILE A 12 22.14 -6.61 -4.11
CA ILE A 12 21.75 -5.31 -3.54
C ILE A 12 20.37 -4.88 -4.05
N GLY A 13 20.09 -5.07 -5.34
CA GLY A 13 18.82 -4.69 -5.96
C GLY A 13 17.66 -5.54 -5.43
N LEU A 14 17.88 -6.84 -5.33
CA LEU A 14 16.92 -7.78 -4.75
C LEU A 14 16.71 -7.48 -3.26
N TRP A 15 17.78 -7.21 -2.50
CA TRP A 15 17.69 -6.83 -1.10
C TRP A 15 16.90 -5.54 -0.90
N ARG A 16 17.15 -4.49 -1.69
CA ARG A 16 16.49 -3.19 -1.53
C ARG A 16 14.99 -3.27 -1.84
N LYS A 17 14.60 -4.05 -2.86
CA LYS A 17 13.21 -4.23 -3.28
C LYS A 17 12.44 -5.22 -2.41
N TYR A 18 13.08 -6.30 -1.98
CA TYR A 18 12.42 -7.41 -1.28
C TYR A 18 12.79 -7.54 0.20
N LYS A 19 13.48 -6.57 0.82
CA LYS A 19 13.93 -6.63 2.23
C LYS A 19 12.86 -7.14 3.20
N ARG A 20 11.60 -6.71 3.03
CA ARG A 20 10.48 -7.11 3.89
C ARG A 20 10.06 -8.57 3.67
N HIS A 21 10.10 -9.06 2.43
CA HIS A 21 9.83 -10.47 2.12
C HIS A 21 10.99 -11.35 2.59
N VAL A 22 12.24 -10.94 2.34
CA VAL A 22 13.44 -11.66 2.75
C VAL A 22 13.53 -11.78 4.27
N SER A 23 13.25 -10.71 5.02
CA SER A 23 13.23 -10.77 6.49
C SER A 23 12.13 -11.69 7.01
N ALA A 24 10.94 -11.69 6.40
CA ALA A 24 9.83 -12.55 6.80
C ALA A 24 10.13 -14.03 6.52
N THR A 25 10.72 -14.35 5.37
CA THR A 25 11.18 -15.72 5.06
C THR A 25 12.28 -16.17 5.99
N LEU A 26 13.25 -15.29 6.30
CA LEU A 26 14.36 -15.61 7.20
C LEU A 26 13.84 -15.89 8.62
N LEU A 27 12.92 -15.07 9.12
CA LEU A 27 12.29 -15.29 10.42
C LEU A 27 11.50 -16.61 10.46
N CYS A 28 10.76 -16.92 9.39
CA CYS A 28 10.03 -18.19 9.27
C CYS A 28 10.99 -19.38 9.28
N LEU A 29 12.11 -19.29 8.56
CA LEU A 29 13.14 -20.33 8.52
C LEU A 29 13.76 -20.56 9.92
N ILE A 30 14.09 -19.47 10.63
CA ILE A 30 14.57 -19.55 12.02
C ILE A 30 13.53 -20.24 12.92
N ALA A 31 12.25 -19.89 12.79
CA ALA A 31 11.19 -20.52 13.58
C ALA A 31 11.06 -22.03 13.30
N LEU A 32 11.18 -22.46 12.04
CA LEU A 32 11.16 -23.88 11.68
C LEU A 32 12.35 -24.65 12.26
N ILE A 33 13.55 -24.05 12.26
CA ILE A 33 14.73 -24.63 12.90
C ILE A 33 14.49 -24.77 14.40
N LEU A 34 13.98 -23.72 15.05
CA LEU A 34 13.67 -23.76 16.49
C LEU A 34 12.67 -24.87 16.83
N ILE A 35 11.57 -25.01 16.08
CA ILE A 35 10.60 -26.09 16.28
C ILE A 35 11.26 -27.46 16.18
N THR A 36 12.17 -27.62 15.22
CA THR A 36 12.87 -28.89 15.01
C THR A 36 13.84 -29.17 16.16
N LEU A 37 14.56 -28.15 16.63
CA LEU A 37 15.47 -28.25 17.77
C LEU A 37 14.72 -28.62 19.06
N PHE A 38 13.61 -27.93 19.36
CA PHE A 38 12.77 -28.22 20.52
C PHE A 38 12.19 -29.64 20.48
N HIS A 39 11.77 -30.09 19.30
CA HIS A 39 11.25 -31.45 19.16
C HIS A 39 12.36 -32.49 19.34
N GLN A 40 13.57 -32.24 18.84
CA GLN A 40 14.71 -33.13 19.05
C GLN A 40 15.10 -33.23 20.52
N ASP A 41 15.14 -32.10 21.22
CA ASP A 41 15.41 -32.04 22.66
C ASP A 41 14.35 -32.83 23.45
N PHE A 42 13.08 -32.72 23.07
CA PHE A 42 12.00 -33.52 23.66
C PHE A 42 12.15 -35.02 23.40
N ILE A 43 12.57 -35.42 22.19
CA ILE A 43 12.82 -36.84 21.89
C ILE A 43 13.94 -37.38 22.80
N GLU A 44 15.04 -36.65 22.92
CA GLU A 44 16.17 -37.07 23.77
C GLU A 44 15.76 -37.16 25.25
N PHE A 45 14.95 -36.22 25.73
CA PHE A 45 14.36 -36.30 27.07
C PHE A 45 13.48 -37.54 27.23
N ASN A 46 12.61 -37.79 26.25
CA ASN A 46 11.69 -38.92 26.30
C ASN A 46 12.42 -40.27 26.28
N ASP A 47 13.51 -40.39 25.53
CA ASP A 47 14.32 -41.61 25.48
C ASP A 47 14.92 -41.96 26.85
N LYS A 48 15.23 -40.94 27.67
CA LYS A 48 15.76 -41.11 29.04
C LYS A 48 14.65 -41.36 30.08
N SER A 49 13.50 -40.70 29.94
CA SER A 49 12.41 -40.74 30.93
C SER A 49 11.26 -41.70 30.61
N GLN A 50 11.24 -42.30 29.41
CA GLN A 50 10.23 -43.26 28.93
C GLN A 50 8.77 -42.80 29.12
N THR A 51 8.45 -41.57 28.72
CA THR A 51 7.08 -41.05 28.87
C THR A 51 6.15 -41.55 27.75
N PRO A 52 4.84 -41.69 28.01
CA PRO A 52 3.89 -42.19 27.00
C PRO A 52 3.50 -41.14 25.94
N TYR A 53 3.98 -39.90 26.04
CA TYR A 53 3.51 -38.77 25.22
C TYR A 53 4.25 -38.58 23.89
N LEU A 54 5.06 -39.56 23.48
CA LEU A 54 5.88 -39.49 22.27
C LEU A 54 5.05 -39.20 21.01
N ALA A 55 3.94 -39.91 20.82
CA ALA A 55 3.08 -39.72 19.64
C ALA A 55 2.44 -38.32 19.59
N LEU A 56 2.05 -37.78 20.75
CA LEU A 56 1.44 -36.45 20.86
C LEU A 56 2.45 -35.35 20.49
N SER A 57 3.73 -35.54 20.80
CA SER A 57 4.80 -34.60 20.42
C SER A 57 4.94 -34.44 18.89
N TYR A 58 4.73 -35.51 18.12
CA TYR A 58 4.73 -35.44 16.66
C TYR A 58 3.52 -34.65 16.14
N VAL A 59 2.34 -34.82 16.75
CA VAL A 59 1.15 -34.03 16.40
C VAL A 59 1.41 -32.54 16.66
N ILE A 60 1.99 -32.20 17.82
CA ILE A 60 2.37 -30.82 18.16
C ILE A 60 3.37 -30.25 17.15
N LYS A 61 4.36 -31.03 16.70
CA LYS A 61 5.32 -30.61 15.66
C LYS A 61 4.60 -30.22 14.37
N TRP A 62 3.70 -31.06 13.87
CA TRP A 62 2.95 -30.78 12.64
C TRP A 62 2.02 -29.57 12.79
N VAL A 63 1.34 -29.44 13.92
CA VAL A 63 0.52 -28.26 14.24
C VAL A 63 1.39 -27.00 14.28
N SER A 64 2.59 -27.07 14.85
CA SER A 64 3.53 -25.94 14.91
C SER A 64 3.98 -25.50 13.52
N TYR A 65 4.22 -26.44 12.59
CA TYR A 65 4.50 -26.13 11.19
C TYR A 65 3.30 -25.45 10.50
N LEU A 66 2.09 -25.96 10.72
CA LEU A 66 0.87 -25.36 10.17
C LEU A 66 0.68 -23.92 10.67
N ILE A 67 0.90 -23.69 11.97
CA ILE A 67 0.88 -22.34 12.57
C ILE A 67 1.93 -21.44 11.93
N CYS A 68 3.17 -21.92 11.73
CA CYS A 68 4.21 -21.14 11.07
C CYS A 68 3.81 -20.72 9.64
N ILE A 69 3.20 -21.63 8.87
CA ILE A 69 2.73 -21.34 7.52
C ILE A 69 1.64 -20.26 7.54
N ILE A 70 0.68 -20.37 8.45
CA ILE A 70 -0.40 -19.37 8.60
C ILE A 70 0.17 -18.01 8.99
N LEU A 71 1.07 -17.96 9.97
CA LEU A 71 1.72 -16.71 10.40
C LEU A 71 2.53 -16.07 9.28
N TYR A 72 3.27 -16.88 8.51
CA TYR A 72 4.01 -16.42 7.35
C TYR A 72 3.09 -15.83 6.28
N TRP A 73 1.97 -16.51 6.00
CA TRP A 73 0.98 -16.00 5.04
C TRP A 73 0.37 -14.67 5.51
N LEU A 74 -0.02 -14.56 6.79
CA LEU A 74 -0.51 -13.31 7.36
C LEU A 74 0.53 -12.19 7.30
N ALA A 75 1.80 -12.49 7.57
CA ALA A 75 2.89 -11.54 7.46
C ALA A 75 3.05 -11.01 6.04
N ILE A 76 3.04 -11.89 5.03
CA ILE A 76 3.09 -11.47 3.61
C ILE A 76 1.85 -10.69 3.22
N ALA A 77 0.66 -11.14 3.62
CA ALA A 77 -0.59 -10.44 3.31
C ALA A 77 -0.57 -9.00 3.88
N LYS A 78 -0.03 -8.81 5.08
CA LYS A 78 0.17 -7.49 5.69
C LYS A 78 1.18 -6.64 4.92
N ILE A 79 2.32 -7.22 4.50
CA ILE A 79 3.33 -6.52 3.69
C ILE A 79 2.73 -6.06 2.34
N ASN A 80 1.98 -6.94 1.68
CA ASN A 80 1.34 -6.65 0.39
C ASN A 80 0.23 -5.58 0.50
N ARG A 81 -0.53 -5.58 1.61
CA ARG A 81 -1.54 -4.53 1.88
C ARG A 81 -0.88 -3.18 2.15
N ALA A 82 0.22 -3.15 2.91
CA ALA A 82 0.95 -1.92 3.21
C ALA A 82 1.55 -1.27 1.94
N ALA A 83 1.96 -2.08 0.96
CA ALA A 83 2.44 -1.57 -0.34
C ALA A 83 1.34 -0.91 -1.19
N LYS A 84 0.06 -1.27 -1.00
CA LYS A 84 -1.08 -0.67 -1.71
C LYS A 84 -1.57 0.65 -1.09
N PHE A 85 -1.17 0.97 0.14
CA PHE A 85 -1.64 2.13 0.89
C PHE A 85 -0.77 3.38 0.74
N ASP A 86 0.29 3.32 -0.06
CA ASP A 86 1.11 4.48 -0.40
C ASP A 86 0.44 5.29 -1.53
N SER A 87 -0.83 5.65 -1.34
CA SER A 87 -1.47 6.69 -2.14
C SER A 87 -1.12 8.06 -1.55
N THR A 88 0.17 8.36 -1.60
CA THR A 88 0.71 9.72 -1.42
C THR A 88 -0.02 10.72 -2.31
N LEU A 89 -0.56 10.27 -3.45
CA LEU A 89 -1.43 11.05 -4.33
C LEU A 89 -2.78 11.43 -3.70
N HIS A 90 -3.51 10.50 -3.05
CA HIS A 90 -4.79 10.83 -2.42
C HIS A 90 -4.63 11.71 -1.18
N SER A 91 -3.53 11.54 -0.44
CA SER A 91 -3.18 12.40 0.71
C SER A 91 -2.93 13.85 0.27
N MET A 92 -2.14 14.04 -0.80
CA MET A 92 -1.86 15.37 -1.37
C MET A 92 -3.11 16.00 -2.03
N MET A 93 -4.02 15.20 -2.57
CA MET A 93 -5.26 15.72 -3.17
C MET A 93 -6.27 16.19 -2.10
N LYS A 94 -6.25 15.60 -0.90
CA LYS A 94 -7.17 15.96 0.18
C LYS A 94 -6.76 17.24 0.92
N SER A 95 -5.46 17.52 1.02
CA SER A 95 -4.95 18.74 1.68
C SER A 95 -5.23 20.02 0.88
N LYS A 96 -5.44 19.93 -0.44
CA LYS A 96 -5.73 21.08 -1.31
C LYS A 96 -7.20 21.54 -1.26
N LYS A 97 -8.13 20.75 -0.70
CA LYS A 97 -9.57 21.05 -0.70
C LYS A 97 -10.04 21.92 0.50
N THR A 98 -9.17 22.22 1.47
CA THR A 98 -9.57 22.83 2.76
C THR A 98 -9.03 24.24 2.99
N GLN A 99 -8.77 25.03 1.94
CA GLN A 99 -8.61 26.48 2.11
C GLN A 99 -9.93 27.18 1.79
N PRO A 100 -10.72 27.60 2.79
CA PRO A 100 -11.87 28.46 2.54
C PRO A 100 -11.37 29.89 2.34
N ALA A 101 -11.45 30.39 1.10
CA ALA A 101 -11.30 31.81 0.83
C ALA A 101 -12.55 32.54 1.37
N THR A 102 -12.29 33.48 2.27
CA THR A 102 -13.20 34.41 2.95
C THR A 102 -14.30 34.93 2.04
N ASN A 103 -15.55 34.77 2.49
CA ASN A 103 -16.74 35.38 1.91
C ASN A 103 -16.71 36.91 2.10
N THR A 104 -16.94 37.67 1.04
CA THR A 104 -17.47 39.04 1.15
C THR A 104 -18.58 39.19 0.11
N SER A 105 -19.81 39.19 0.61
CA SER A 105 -21.05 39.46 -0.10
C SER A 105 -21.21 40.96 -0.26
N ILE A 106 -21.42 41.50 -1.47
CA ILE A 106 -22.18 42.76 -1.64
C ILE A 106 -22.91 42.74 -2.99
N ASN A 107 -24.21 43.06 -2.92
CA ASN A 107 -25.13 43.31 -4.02
C ASN A 107 -24.77 44.59 -4.81
N GLU A 108 -25.32 44.63 -6.01
CA GLU A 108 -25.30 45.66 -7.04
C GLU A 108 -25.36 47.12 -6.54
N GLY A 109 -24.49 47.96 -7.11
CA GLY A 109 -24.61 49.42 -7.02
C GLY A 109 -23.33 50.18 -7.37
N GLN A 110 -23.37 50.88 -8.51
CA GLN A 110 -22.56 52.06 -8.85
C GLN A 110 -21.06 51.91 -9.18
N LYS A 111 -20.80 52.02 -10.49
CA LYS A 111 -19.84 52.93 -11.15
C LYS A 111 -18.75 53.55 -10.26
N LEU A 112 -17.52 53.08 -10.41
CA LEU A 112 -16.32 53.84 -10.79
C LEU A 112 -15.07 52.94 -10.64
N GLU A 113 -14.11 53.21 -11.52
CA GLU A 113 -12.75 52.67 -11.52
C GLU A 113 -12.59 51.26 -12.09
N ALA A 114 -11.59 51.10 -12.94
CA ALA A 114 -11.26 49.84 -13.57
C ALA A 114 -10.23 49.08 -12.73
N PRO A 115 -10.60 47.98 -12.07
CA PRO A 115 -9.66 46.93 -11.74
C PRO A 115 -9.96 45.75 -12.68
N LYS A 116 -9.03 45.51 -13.61
CA LYS A 116 -8.79 44.23 -14.29
C LYS A 116 -10.05 43.34 -14.41
N ARG A 117 -10.98 43.70 -15.31
CA ARG A 117 -12.18 42.90 -15.63
C ARG A 117 -11.74 41.46 -15.82
N ASP A 118 -12.10 40.59 -14.88
CA ASP A 118 -11.76 39.18 -14.95
C ASP A 118 -12.35 38.61 -16.25
N PRO A 119 -11.51 38.21 -17.23
CA PRO A 119 -11.99 37.79 -18.55
C PRO A 119 -12.86 36.54 -18.48
N PHE A 120 -12.87 35.86 -17.34
CA PHE A 120 -13.64 34.64 -17.10
C PHE A 120 -14.78 34.81 -16.09
N ALA A 121 -15.07 36.04 -15.61
CA ALA A 121 -16.19 36.29 -14.70
C ALA A 121 -17.52 35.75 -15.26
N HIS A 122 -17.72 35.89 -16.57
CA HIS A 122 -18.91 35.42 -17.25
C HIS A 122 -19.04 33.88 -17.30
N LEU A 123 -17.91 33.14 -17.20
CA LEU A 123 -17.89 31.69 -17.20
C LEU A 123 -18.19 31.12 -15.81
N ARG A 124 -17.75 31.80 -14.74
CA ARG A 124 -17.98 31.34 -13.35
C ARG A 124 -19.45 31.35 -12.95
N ASN A 125 -20.23 32.27 -13.49
CA ASN A 125 -21.64 32.43 -13.14
C ASN A 125 -22.57 31.47 -13.93
N LYS A 126 -22.03 30.61 -14.81
CA LYS A 126 -22.82 29.65 -15.58
C LYS A 126 -22.97 28.34 -14.81
N LYS A 127 -24.22 27.91 -14.62
CA LYS A 127 -24.57 26.63 -13.94
C LYS A 127 -23.97 25.41 -14.63
N THR A 128 -23.87 25.44 -15.96
CA THR A 128 -23.20 24.41 -16.77
C THR A 128 -22.45 25.07 -17.92
N LEU A 129 -21.25 24.57 -18.20
CA LEU A 129 -20.47 25.00 -19.37
C LEU A 129 -20.81 24.08 -20.54
N ARG A 130 -21.10 24.66 -21.71
CA ARG A 130 -21.41 23.90 -22.92
C ARG A 130 -20.16 23.18 -23.42
N SER A 131 -20.32 21.93 -23.82
CA SER A 131 -19.23 21.10 -24.35
C SER A 131 -18.93 21.49 -25.81
N LYS A 132 -17.72 21.20 -26.29
CA LYS A 132 -17.37 21.37 -27.72
C LYS A 132 -18.33 20.62 -28.65
N ALA A 133 -18.86 19.48 -28.21
CA ALA A 133 -19.85 18.71 -28.97
C ALA A 133 -21.16 19.48 -29.17
N ASP A 134 -21.61 20.25 -28.17
CA ASP A 134 -22.87 21.00 -28.24
C ASP A 134 -22.82 22.13 -29.27
N PHE A 135 -21.63 22.65 -29.57
CA PHE A 135 -21.46 23.68 -30.61
C PHE A 135 -21.55 23.11 -32.02
N ILE A 136 -21.03 21.89 -32.23
CA ILE A 136 -21.05 21.21 -33.54
C ILE A 136 -22.48 20.80 -33.90
N ILE A 137 -23.23 20.29 -32.92
CA ILE A 137 -24.64 19.89 -33.12
C ILE A 137 -25.52 21.10 -33.45
N GLU A 138 -25.24 22.28 -32.87
CA GLU A 138 -25.99 23.50 -33.15
C GLU A 138 -25.64 24.10 -34.52
N SER A 139 -24.37 24.03 -34.95
CA SER A 139 -23.97 24.49 -36.29
C SER A 139 -24.56 23.62 -37.40
N ASP A 140 -24.67 22.32 -37.20
CA ASP A 140 -25.25 21.39 -38.19
C ASP A 140 -26.78 21.52 -38.29
N LYS A 141 -27.45 22.05 -37.25
CA LYS A 141 -28.91 22.23 -37.24
C LYS A 141 -29.37 23.52 -37.93
N ASN A 142 -28.48 24.51 -38.04
CA ASN A 142 -28.76 25.81 -38.65
C ASN A 142 -28.28 25.93 -40.11
N ASN A 143 -27.80 24.82 -40.70
CA ASN A 143 -27.49 24.67 -42.12
C ASN A 143 -28.57 23.80 -42.77
#